data_AF-A0A537ZZ45-F1
#
_entry.id   AF-A0A537ZZ45-F1
#
_cell.length_a   1.000
_cell.length_b   1.000
_cell.length_c   1.000
_cell.angle_alpha   90.00
_cell.angle_beta   90.00
_cell.angle_gamma   90.00
#
_symmetry.space_group_name_H-M   'P 1'
#
loop_
_entity.id
_entity.type
_entity.pdbx_description
1 polymer ?
#
loop_
_entity_poly.entity_id
_entity_poly.type
_entity_poly.pdbx_seq_one_letter_code
_entity_poly.pdbx_strand_id
1 'polypeptide(L)'
;MSWRTSRRDFLSRVALAGSALSVAPLRYLLRPESAWAVIAPGNCPSGSRCADGWTEFCCAINHGRNTCPSWSYMGGWWKCTYYPGSKLCGEQNVRYYVDCNVKPGHHAPGGCHCAKGTCGKRRVACNVFRYGQCNTQVPGTTAVGCRVVTCTNPAEIPTFNCNRTYMKENAVCRQEAGCLDKEHVRVLGKNPAA
;
A
#
# COMPACT_ATOMS: atom_id res chain seq x y z
N MET A 1 35.00 -8.79 17.59
CA MET A 1 34.10 -8.25 16.54
C MET A 1 33.21 -7.19 17.16
N SER A 2 33.44 -5.90 16.84
CA SER A 2 32.66 -4.78 17.37
C SER A 2 31.36 -4.66 16.55
N TRP A 3 30.23 -5.01 17.17
CA TRP A 3 28.91 -4.71 16.62
C TRP A 3 28.63 -3.22 16.82
N ARG A 4 28.86 -2.41 15.78
CA ARG A 4 28.36 -1.03 15.78
C ARG A 4 26.85 -1.07 15.59
N THR A 5 26.10 -1.14 16.68
CA THR A 5 24.68 -0.75 16.69
C THR A 5 24.63 0.73 16.33
N SER A 6 24.25 1.03 15.08
CA SER A 6 23.99 2.40 14.66
C SER A 6 22.86 2.96 15.51
N ARG A 7 22.99 4.21 15.98
CA ARG A 7 21.91 4.94 16.70
C ARG A 7 20.58 4.85 15.97
N ARG A 8 20.61 4.78 14.64
CA ARG A 8 19.43 4.60 13.79
C ARG A 8 18.77 3.23 13.94
N ASP A 9 19.55 2.16 14.05
CA ASP A 9 19.03 0.80 14.27
C ASP A 9 18.42 0.67 15.67
N PHE A 10 19.07 1.27 16.68
CA PHE A 10 18.52 1.32 18.03
C PHE A 10 17.18 2.08 18.09
N LEU A 11 17.10 3.27 17.47
CA LEU A 11 15.86 4.05 17.41
C LEU A 11 14.75 3.31 16.64
N SER A 12 15.08 2.63 15.53
CA SER A 12 14.12 1.81 14.79
C SER A 12 13.57 0.64 15.62
N ARG A 13 14.43 -0.04 16.39
CA ARG A 13 14.01 -1.13 17.28
C ARG A 13 13.12 -0.64 18.43
N VAL A 14 13.45 0.50 19.04
CA VAL A 14 12.64 1.11 20.11
C VAL A 14 11.28 1.57 19.57
N ALA A 15 11.24 2.19 18.39
CA ALA A 15 9.99 2.60 17.75
C ALA A 15 9.08 1.40 17.42
N LEU A 16 9.67 0.29 16.95
CA LEU A 16 8.94 -0.95 16.73
C LEU A 16 8.42 -1.56 18.03
N ALA A 17 9.24 -1.63 19.08
CA ALA A 17 8.79 -2.14 20.39
C ALA A 17 7.66 -1.30 20.98
N GLY A 18 7.76 0.03 20.90
CA GLY A 18 6.71 0.95 21.34
C GLY A 18 5.42 0.78 20.55
N SER A 19 5.52 0.69 19.22
CA SER A 19 4.36 0.45 18.36
C SER A 19 3.68 -0.88 18.69
N ALA A 20 4.45 -1.96 18.87
CA ALA A 20 3.92 -3.28 19.22
C ALA A 20 3.15 -3.29 20.55
N LEU A 21 3.68 -2.61 21.57
CA LEU A 21 3.00 -2.40 22.85
C LEU A 21 1.69 -1.63 22.71
N SER A 22 1.63 -0.64 21.83
CA SER A 22 0.41 0.16 21.62
C SER A 22 -0.69 -0.61 20.88
N VAL A 23 -0.35 -1.45 19.89
CA VAL A 23 -1.37 -2.13 19.07
C VAL A 23 -1.82 -3.48 19.64
N ALA A 24 -0.95 -4.18 20.39
CA ALA A 24 -1.29 -5.49 20.96
C ALA A 24 -0.55 -5.76 22.29
N PRO A 25 -0.87 -5.00 23.36
CA PRO A 25 -0.11 -4.99 24.61
C PRO A 25 0.00 -6.38 25.26
N LEU A 26 -1.13 -7.08 25.43
CA LEU A 26 -1.17 -8.41 26.03
C LEU A 26 -0.43 -9.47 25.19
N ARG A 27 -0.45 -9.35 23.87
CA ARG A 27 0.16 -10.34 22.98
C ARG A 27 1.68 -10.18 22.92
N TYR A 28 2.17 -8.93 22.97
CA TYR A 28 3.59 -8.60 23.07
C TYR A 28 4.18 -8.96 24.45
N LEU A 29 3.38 -8.88 25.51
CA LEU A 29 3.80 -9.27 26.87
C LEU A 29 3.77 -10.79 27.11
N LEU A 30 2.80 -11.51 26.54
CA LEU A 30 2.57 -12.93 26.85
C LEU A 30 3.21 -13.93 25.87
N ARG A 31 3.76 -13.48 24.73
CA ARG A 31 4.44 -14.36 23.77
C ARG A 31 5.85 -13.86 23.48
N PRO A 32 6.88 -14.74 23.51
CA PRO A 32 8.22 -14.40 23.06
C PRO A 32 8.23 -14.32 21.53
N GLU A 33 7.74 -13.21 20.98
CA GLU A 33 7.81 -12.88 19.57
C GLU A 33 8.47 -11.51 19.36
N SER A 34 9.11 -11.31 18.21
CA SER A 34 9.74 -10.02 17.90
C SER A 34 8.69 -8.90 17.78
N ALA A 35 9.01 -7.66 18.15
CA ALA A 35 8.12 -6.51 17.95
C ALA A 35 7.63 -6.38 16.49
N TRP A 36 8.45 -6.85 15.54
CA TRP A 36 8.06 -6.94 14.14
C TRP A 36 6.95 -7.95 13.89
N ALA A 37 6.96 -9.11 14.55
CA ALA A 37 5.92 -10.15 14.42
C ALA A 37 4.56 -9.72 15.01
N VAL A 38 4.56 -8.74 15.92
CA VAL A 38 3.33 -8.16 16.45
C VAL A 38 2.71 -7.11 15.52
N ILE A 39 3.53 -6.44 14.71
CA ILE A 39 3.10 -5.36 13.80
C ILE A 39 2.94 -5.87 12.35
N ALA A 40 3.72 -6.86 11.96
CA ALA A 40 3.59 -7.52 10.68
C ALA A 40 2.33 -8.39 10.71
N PRO A 41 1.45 -8.26 9.72
CA PRO A 41 0.32 -9.16 9.64
C PRO A 41 0.80 -10.59 9.40
N GLY A 42 0.45 -11.49 10.31
CA GLY A 42 0.66 -12.93 10.17
C GLY A 42 2.07 -13.44 10.48
N ASN A 43 2.18 -14.75 10.65
CA ASN A 43 3.44 -15.46 10.93
C ASN A 43 4.19 -15.73 9.63
N CYS A 44 4.64 -14.66 8.95
CA CYS A 44 5.37 -14.80 7.70
C CYS A 44 6.89 -14.78 7.91
N PRO A 45 7.65 -15.60 7.14
CA PRO A 45 9.10 -15.54 7.18
C PRO A 45 9.64 -14.15 6.86
N SER A 46 10.77 -13.78 7.45
CA SER A 46 11.50 -12.56 7.10
C SER A 46 11.84 -12.55 5.60
N GLY A 47 11.71 -11.39 4.95
CA GLY A 47 11.92 -11.25 3.50
C GLY A 47 10.71 -11.67 2.64
N SER A 48 9.64 -12.19 3.25
CA SER A 48 8.37 -12.38 2.56
C SER A 48 7.77 -11.04 2.11
N ARG A 49 6.93 -11.08 1.06
CA ARG A 49 6.26 -9.87 0.57
C ARG A 49 5.31 -9.28 1.60
N CYS A 50 4.68 -10.10 2.43
CA CYS A 50 3.78 -9.59 3.47
C CYS A 50 4.52 -8.75 4.53
N ALA A 51 5.76 -9.11 4.81
CA ALA A 51 6.64 -8.44 5.76
C ALA A 51 7.56 -7.39 5.12
N ASP A 52 7.39 -7.04 3.83
CA ASP A 52 8.30 -6.12 3.12
C ASP A 52 8.06 -4.63 3.38
N GLY A 53 7.02 -4.32 4.15
CA GLY A 53 6.67 -2.95 4.52
C GLY A 53 5.56 -2.32 3.66
N TRP A 54 5.25 -2.89 2.49
CA TRP A 54 4.44 -2.22 1.47
C TRP A 54 3.00 -2.74 1.42
N THR A 55 2.10 -1.91 0.87
CA THR A 55 0.70 -2.29 0.69
C THR A 55 0.52 -3.06 -0.63
N GLU A 56 -0.36 -4.07 -0.62
CA GLU A 56 -0.71 -4.84 -1.82
C GLU A 56 -1.52 -4.03 -2.85
N PHE A 57 -1.45 -4.47 -4.11
CA PHE A 57 -2.24 -3.90 -5.20
C PHE A 57 -3.74 -4.25 -5.08
N CYS A 58 -4.60 -3.32 -5.49
CA CYS A 58 -6.05 -3.51 -5.43
C CYS A 58 -6.51 -4.69 -6.28
N CYS A 59 -5.89 -4.93 -7.44
CA CYS A 59 -6.23 -6.09 -8.26
C CYS A 59 -6.09 -7.43 -7.53
N ALA A 60 -5.19 -7.52 -6.53
CA ALA A 60 -4.96 -8.75 -5.79
C ALA A 60 -6.11 -9.07 -4.81
N ILE A 61 -6.83 -8.05 -4.33
CA ILE A 61 -7.89 -8.20 -3.33
C ILE A 61 -9.29 -7.85 -3.84
N ASN A 62 -9.37 -7.19 -4.99
CA ASN A 62 -10.60 -6.64 -5.57
C ASN A 62 -11.00 -7.41 -6.83
N HIS A 63 -10.97 -8.75 -6.78
CA HIS A 63 -11.38 -9.61 -7.90
C HIS A 63 -10.69 -9.29 -9.23
N GLY A 64 -9.39 -9.01 -9.20
CA GLY A 64 -8.62 -8.59 -10.38
C GLY A 64 -8.74 -7.11 -10.73
N ARG A 65 -9.74 -6.39 -10.21
CA ARG A 65 -9.99 -4.99 -10.56
C ARG A 65 -8.93 -4.07 -9.98
N ASN A 66 -8.25 -3.35 -10.86
CA ASN A 66 -7.31 -2.30 -10.49
C ASN A 66 -8.03 -0.97 -10.20
N THR A 67 -8.98 -1.02 -9.26
CA THR A 67 -9.75 0.13 -8.78
C THR A 67 -9.90 0.05 -7.26
N CYS A 68 -10.17 1.17 -6.61
CA CYS A 68 -10.43 1.16 -5.17
C CYS A 68 -11.70 0.34 -4.86
N PRO A 69 -11.64 -0.59 -3.88
CA PRO A 69 -12.83 -1.25 -3.34
C PRO A 69 -13.86 -0.27 -2.79
N SER A 70 -15.14 -0.68 -2.73
CA SER A 70 -16.26 0.18 -2.33
C SER A 70 -16.14 0.78 -0.91
N TRP A 71 -15.42 0.11 0.00
CA TRP A 71 -15.14 0.55 1.37
C TRP A 71 -13.94 1.52 1.47
N SER A 72 -13.31 1.86 0.35
CA SER A 72 -12.12 2.72 0.28
C SER A 72 -12.31 3.88 -0.70
N TYR A 73 -11.38 4.84 -0.65
CA TYR A 73 -11.35 6.00 -1.53
C TYR A 73 -9.90 6.37 -1.87
N MET A 74 -9.68 7.08 -2.98
CA MET A 74 -8.34 7.53 -3.37
C MET A 74 -7.87 8.65 -2.44
N GLY A 75 -6.81 8.42 -1.67
CA GLY A 75 -6.33 9.37 -0.65
C GLY A 75 -5.06 10.12 -1.03
N GLY A 76 -4.30 9.64 -2.01
CA GLY A 76 -3.06 10.25 -2.47
C GLY A 76 -2.34 9.41 -3.51
N TRP A 77 -1.30 9.96 -4.12
CA TRP A 77 -0.57 9.28 -5.19
C TRP A 77 0.92 9.63 -5.20
N TRP A 78 1.74 8.75 -5.77
CA TRP A 78 3.14 9.03 -6.08
C TRP A 78 3.55 8.41 -7.40
N LYS A 79 4.62 8.98 -7.97
CA LYS A 79 5.23 8.54 -9.22
C LYS A 79 6.43 7.65 -8.95
N CYS A 80 6.51 6.57 -9.70
CA CYS A 80 7.74 5.89 -10.04
C CYS A 80 8.26 6.45 -11.36
N THR A 81 9.45 7.05 -11.35
CA THR A 81 9.99 7.74 -12.53
C THR A 81 10.67 6.82 -13.53
N TYR A 82 10.97 5.59 -13.14
CA TYR A 82 11.57 4.59 -14.01
C TYR A 82 11.04 3.21 -13.63
N TYR A 83 10.03 2.78 -14.37
CA TYR A 83 9.41 1.47 -14.23
C TYR A 83 10.07 0.50 -15.22
N PRO A 84 10.88 -0.48 -14.77
CA PRO A 84 11.64 -1.36 -15.66
C PRO A 84 10.91 -2.65 -16.06
N GLY A 85 9.65 -2.82 -15.66
CA GLY A 85 8.92 -4.07 -15.89
C GLY A 85 8.06 -4.04 -17.16
N SER A 86 7.50 -5.20 -17.50
CA SER A 86 6.75 -5.42 -18.74
C SER A 86 5.22 -5.46 -18.56
N LYS A 87 4.74 -5.26 -17.34
CA LYS A 87 3.32 -5.32 -16.99
C LYS A 87 2.65 -3.98 -17.28
N LEU A 88 1.52 -3.69 -16.62
CA LEU A 88 0.82 -2.42 -16.76
C LEU A 88 1.80 -1.23 -16.76
N CYS A 89 1.72 -0.36 -17.76
CA CYS A 89 2.60 0.80 -17.99
C CYS A 89 4.05 0.51 -18.44
N GLY A 90 4.35 -0.71 -18.88
CA GLY A 90 5.70 -1.08 -19.34
C GLY A 90 6.15 -0.28 -20.57
N GLU A 91 5.23 0.16 -21.43
CA GLU A 91 5.57 0.99 -22.59
C GLU A 91 5.96 2.42 -22.20
N GLN A 92 5.36 2.96 -21.15
CA GLN A 92 5.58 4.32 -20.68
C GLN A 92 6.84 4.44 -19.82
N ASN A 93 7.41 3.31 -19.34
CA ASN A 93 8.50 3.27 -18.38
C ASN A 93 8.27 4.13 -17.12
N VAL A 94 7.01 4.42 -16.82
CA VAL A 94 6.56 5.28 -15.73
C VAL A 94 5.28 4.67 -15.16
N ARG A 95 5.15 4.69 -13.84
CA ARG A 95 3.94 4.28 -13.14
C ARG A 95 3.55 5.31 -12.09
N TYR A 96 2.25 5.46 -11.91
CA TYR A 96 1.67 6.15 -10.78
C TYR A 96 0.97 5.13 -9.89
N TYR A 97 1.17 5.28 -8.60
CA TYR A 97 0.53 4.46 -7.58
C TYR A 97 -0.41 5.34 -6.80
N VAL A 98 -1.65 4.89 -6.62
CA VAL A 98 -2.69 5.62 -5.91
C VAL A 98 -3.11 4.80 -4.71
N ASP A 99 -2.97 5.37 -3.52
CA ASP A 99 -3.39 4.73 -2.27
C ASP A 99 -4.92 4.80 -2.14
N CYS A 100 -5.55 3.65 -1.95
CA CYS A 100 -6.96 3.54 -1.58
C CYS A 100 -7.06 3.46 -0.05
N ASN A 101 -7.32 4.58 0.59
CA ASN A 101 -7.51 4.69 2.03
C ASN A 101 -8.90 4.18 2.44
N VAL A 102 -9.01 3.54 3.60
CA VAL A 102 -10.30 3.10 4.17
C VAL A 102 -11.17 4.34 4.42
N LYS A 103 -12.44 4.32 4.01
CA LYS A 103 -13.35 5.44 4.29
C LYS A 103 -13.52 5.65 5.80
N PRO A 104 -13.61 6.90 6.30
CA PRO A 104 -13.98 7.13 7.69
C PRO A 104 -15.26 6.36 8.08
N GLY A 105 -15.28 5.77 9.27
CA GLY A 105 -16.39 4.94 9.75
C GLY A 105 -16.56 3.58 9.07
N HIS A 106 -15.66 3.20 8.14
CA HIS A 106 -15.66 1.89 7.51
C HIS A 106 -14.48 1.04 7.98
N HIS A 107 -14.55 -0.26 7.71
CA HIS A 107 -13.48 -1.21 8.00
C HIS A 107 -13.04 -1.92 6.72
N ALA A 108 -11.73 -2.13 6.58
CA ALA A 108 -11.22 -3.05 5.58
C ALA A 108 -11.60 -4.49 5.97
N PRO A 109 -12.14 -5.31 5.05
CA PRO A 109 -12.41 -6.72 5.31
C PRO A 109 -11.15 -7.42 5.83
N GLY A 110 -11.25 -8.09 6.97
CA GLY A 110 -10.12 -8.78 7.61
C GLY A 110 -9.11 -7.88 8.33
N GLY A 111 -9.32 -6.56 8.38
CA GLY A 111 -8.43 -5.62 9.05
C GLY A 111 -7.00 -5.62 8.48
N CYS A 112 -6.00 -5.39 9.33
CA CYS A 112 -4.59 -5.52 8.93
C CYS A 112 -4.21 -7.00 8.76
N HIS A 113 -3.94 -7.43 7.53
CA HIS A 113 -3.60 -8.82 7.21
C HIS A 113 -2.73 -8.93 5.93
N CYS A 114 -2.13 -10.10 5.69
CA CYS A 114 -1.54 -10.41 4.38
C CYS A 114 -2.65 -10.59 3.36
N ALA A 115 -2.54 -9.99 2.18
CA ALA A 115 -3.54 -10.20 1.14
C ALA A 115 -3.70 -11.71 0.83
N LYS A 116 -4.96 -12.13 0.74
CA LYS A 116 -5.37 -13.55 0.58
C LYS A 116 -4.84 -14.49 1.67
N GLY A 117 -4.37 -13.96 2.82
CA GLY A 117 -3.80 -14.77 3.90
C GLY A 117 -2.46 -15.43 3.57
N THR A 118 -1.72 -14.94 2.56
CA THR A 118 -0.47 -15.58 2.10
C THR A 118 0.74 -14.68 2.24
N CYS A 119 1.89 -15.26 2.61
CA CYS A 119 3.16 -14.52 2.72
C CYS A 119 3.75 -14.08 1.36
N GLY A 120 3.28 -14.70 0.26
CA GLY A 120 3.63 -14.32 -1.11
C GLY A 120 2.92 -13.06 -1.61
N LYS A 121 2.11 -12.42 -0.76
CA LYS A 121 1.40 -11.19 -1.05
C LYS A 121 1.69 -10.16 0.02
N ARG A 122 1.60 -8.89 -0.35
CA ARG A 122 1.81 -7.76 0.56
C ARG A 122 0.64 -7.59 1.51
N ARG A 123 0.82 -6.73 2.49
CA ARG A 123 -0.19 -6.42 3.49
C ARG A 123 -1.28 -5.48 2.99
N VAL A 124 -2.45 -5.58 3.61
CA VAL A 124 -3.67 -4.82 3.35
C VAL A 124 -4.05 -4.12 4.64
N ALA A 125 -4.41 -2.84 4.58
CA ALA A 125 -4.92 -2.06 5.71
C ALA A 125 -4.02 -2.01 6.97
N CYS A 126 -2.70 -2.16 6.80
CA CYS A 126 -1.73 -2.06 7.89
C CYS A 126 -0.96 -0.75 7.91
N ASN A 127 -0.78 -0.11 6.74
CA ASN A 127 -0.06 1.14 6.63
C ASN A 127 -1.03 2.30 6.83
N VAL A 128 -0.90 3.05 7.91
CA VAL A 128 -1.72 4.24 8.21
C VAL A 128 -0.96 5.48 7.78
N PHE A 129 -1.24 5.94 6.58
CA PHE A 129 -0.58 7.09 5.97
C PHE A 129 -1.45 7.66 4.83
N ARG A 130 -1.26 8.94 4.52
CA ARG A 130 -1.92 9.59 3.39
C ARG A 130 -1.07 10.74 2.86
N TYR A 131 -0.70 10.70 1.57
CA TYR A 131 -0.01 11.83 0.92
C TYR A 131 -0.91 13.08 0.78
N GLY A 132 -2.23 12.90 0.76
CA GLY A 132 -3.19 14.00 0.88
C GLY A 132 -3.37 14.82 -0.40
N GLN A 133 -3.07 14.25 -1.58
CA GLN A 133 -3.31 14.94 -2.84
C GLN A 133 -4.70 14.68 -3.42
N CYS A 134 -5.38 13.62 -2.98
CA CYS A 134 -6.68 13.21 -3.52
C CYS A 134 -7.76 13.27 -2.45
N ASN A 135 -8.96 13.71 -2.85
CA ASN A 135 -10.15 13.81 -1.99
C ASN A 135 -9.88 14.52 -0.65
N THR A 136 -9.20 15.66 -0.70
CA THR A 136 -8.74 16.42 0.49
C THR A 136 -9.85 16.90 1.40
N GLN A 137 -11.09 16.95 0.91
CA GLN A 137 -12.28 17.23 1.72
C GLN A 137 -12.57 16.14 2.76
N VAL A 138 -12.06 14.92 2.59
CA VAL A 138 -12.18 13.85 3.59
C VAL A 138 -11.16 14.09 4.69
N PRO A 139 -11.56 14.34 5.95
CA PRO A 139 -10.62 14.62 7.03
C PRO A 139 -9.93 13.35 7.53
N GLY A 140 -8.79 13.53 8.17
CA GLY A 140 -8.06 12.47 8.85
C GLY A 140 -7.23 11.56 7.94
N THR A 141 -6.55 10.62 8.59
CA THR A 141 -5.72 9.59 7.96
C THR A 141 -6.19 8.22 8.42
N THR A 142 -6.51 7.36 7.46
CA THR A 142 -6.92 5.98 7.70
C THR A 142 -5.95 5.02 7.04
N ALA A 143 -6.06 3.73 7.34
CA ALA A 143 -5.22 2.71 6.74
C ALA A 143 -5.37 2.67 5.22
N VAL A 144 -4.26 2.44 4.52
CA VAL A 144 -4.25 2.14 3.08
C VAL A 144 -4.70 0.69 2.89
N GLY A 145 -5.88 0.50 2.32
CA GLY A 145 -6.42 -0.80 1.99
C GLY A 145 -5.61 -1.49 0.88
N CYS A 146 -5.43 -0.82 -0.25
CA CYS A 146 -4.68 -1.33 -1.39
C CYS A 146 -4.19 -0.20 -2.29
N ARG A 147 -3.39 -0.54 -3.31
CA ARG A 147 -2.86 0.41 -4.29
C ARG A 147 -3.37 0.17 -5.70
N VAL A 148 -3.87 1.22 -6.34
CA VAL A 148 -4.18 1.23 -7.77
C VAL A 148 -2.93 1.65 -8.53
N VAL A 149 -2.70 1.06 -9.70
CA VAL A 149 -1.63 1.48 -10.63
C VAL A 149 -2.25 2.18 -11.83
N THR A 150 -1.67 3.29 -12.30
CA THR A 150 -2.08 3.92 -13.55
C THR A 150 -0.87 4.47 -14.30
N CYS A 151 -1.00 4.59 -15.62
CA CYS A 151 0.05 5.09 -16.50
C CYS A 151 -0.09 6.60 -16.74
N THR A 152 -1.28 7.14 -16.47
CA THR A 152 -1.60 8.56 -16.57
C THR A 152 -1.46 9.21 -15.21
N ASN A 153 -1.04 10.48 -15.19
CA ASN A 153 -0.96 11.23 -13.94
C ASN A 153 -2.35 11.25 -13.26
N PRO A 154 -2.48 10.82 -11.98
CA PRO A 154 -3.75 10.85 -11.24
C PRO A 154 -4.45 12.21 -11.22
N ALA A 155 -3.70 13.32 -11.32
CA ALA A 155 -4.27 14.66 -11.39
C ALA A 155 -4.98 14.98 -12.73
N GLU A 156 -4.78 14.16 -13.75
CA GLU A 156 -5.41 14.27 -15.07
C GLU A 156 -6.61 13.34 -15.23
N ILE A 157 -6.87 12.46 -14.25
CA ILE A 157 -7.99 11.53 -14.26
C ILE A 157 -9.14 12.16 -13.45
N PRO A 158 -10.23 12.64 -14.09
CA PRO A 158 -11.26 13.41 -13.39
C PRO A 158 -11.93 12.65 -12.25
N THR A 159 -12.10 11.34 -12.40
CA THR A 159 -12.72 10.47 -11.39
C THR A 159 -11.86 10.27 -10.13
N PHE A 160 -10.57 10.64 -10.17
CA PHE A 160 -9.66 10.43 -9.05
C PHE A 160 -9.67 11.60 -8.06
N ASN A 161 -10.10 12.79 -8.51
CA ASN A 161 -10.16 14.01 -7.70
C ASN A 161 -8.85 14.29 -6.96
N CYS A 162 -7.74 14.35 -7.72
CA CYS A 162 -6.40 14.59 -7.22
C CYS A 162 -5.83 15.92 -7.72
N ASN A 163 -5.02 16.58 -6.90
CA ASN A 163 -4.23 17.75 -7.31
C ASN A 163 -2.87 17.33 -7.92
N ARG A 164 -2.15 18.32 -8.47
CA ARG A 164 -0.87 18.15 -9.17
C ARG A 164 0.37 18.14 -8.25
N THR A 165 0.21 18.16 -6.93
CA THR A 165 1.35 18.16 -6.00
C THR A 165 2.16 16.89 -6.23
N TYR A 166 3.41 17.07 -6.64
CA TYR A 166 4.27 15.99 -7.10
C TYR A 166 4.87 15.21 -5.92
N MET A 167 4.63 13.90 -5.90
CA MET A 167 5.26 12.97 -4.96
C MET A 167 5.96 11.86 -5.72
N LYS A 168 7.11 11.42 -5.22
CA LYS A 168 7.96 10.41 -5.86
C LYS A 168 8.38 9.36 -4.85
N GLU A 169 8.27 8.09 -5.25
CA GLU A 169 8.86 6.97 -4.51
C GLU A 169 9.35 5.92 -5.52
N ASN A 170 10.67 5.83 -5.68
CA ASN A 170 11.29 4.94 -6.65
C ASN A 170 11.61 3.55 -6.05
N ALA A 171 11.56 3.39 -4.72
CA ALA A 171 11.74 2.09 -4.08
C ALA A 171 10.67 1.07 -4.51
N VAL A 172 9.48 1.54 -4.90
CA VAL A 172 8.38 0.68 -5.34
C VAL A 172 8.38 0.40 -6.86
N CYS A 173 9.32 0.97 -7.62
CA CYS A 173 9.31 0.86 -9.08
C CYS A 173 9.37 -0.59 -9.59
N ARG A 174 10.00 -1.51 -8.86
CA ARG A 174 10.12 -2.92 -9.26
C ARG A 174 8.96 -3.80 -8.77
N GLN A 175 7.95 -3.20 -8.12
CA GLN A 175 6.84 -3.97 -7.56
C GLN A 175 5.87 -4.43 -8.65
N GLU A 176 5.59 -5.73 -8.67
CA GLU A 176 4.72 -6.37 -9.65
C GLU A 176 3.64 -7.22 -9.00
N ALA A 177 2.52 -7.34 -9.72
CA ALA A 177 1.54 -8.38 -9.50
C ALA A 177 1.05 -8.95 -10.83
N GLY A 178 0.80 -10.26 -10.85
CA GLY A 178 0.28 -10.95 -12.04
C GLY A 178 -1.05 -10.40 -12.54
N CYS A 179 -1.85 -9.78 -11.67
CA CYS A 179 -3.13 -9.14 -12.00
C CYS A 179 -3.00 -7.71 -12.57
N LEU A 180 -1.78 -7.18 -12.74
CA LEU A 180 -1.55 -5.88 -13.38
C LEU A 180 -1.21 -6.07 -14.86
N ASP A 181 -2.13 -6.65 -15.63
CA ASP A 181 -1.99 -6.70 -17.08
C ASP A 181 -2.65 -5.49 -17.77
N LYS A 182 -2.43 -5.36 -19.07
CA LYS A 182 -2.95 -4.24 -19.88
C LYS A 182 -4.48 -4.28 -20.04
N GLU A 183 -5.14 -5.43 -19.84
CA GLU A 183 -6.60 -5.53 -19.99
C GLU A 183 -7.34 -4.86 -18.83
N HIS A 184 -6.75 -4.87 -17.63
CA HIS A 184 -7.32 -4.22 -16.44
C HIS A 184 -7.38 -2.68 -16.52
N VAL A 185 -6.77 -2.06 -17.54
CA VAL A 185 -6.82 -0.60 -17.80
C VAL A 185 -8.13 -0.16 -18.43
N ARG A 186 -8.81 -1.04 -19.17
CA ARG A 186 -10.01 -0.66 -19.95
C ARG A 186 -11.18 -0.17 -19.09
N VAL A 187 -11.14 -0.36 -17.78
CA VAL A 187 -12.20 0.07 -16.84
C VAL A 187 -12.02 1.51 -16.35
N LEU A 188 -10.84 2.11 -16.49
CA LEU A 188 -10.58 3.47 -15.99
C LEU A 188 -10.77 4.58 -17.03
N GLY A 189 -11.04 4.23 -18.30
CA GLY A 189 -11.04 5.17 -19.42
C GLY A 189 -12.24 5.14 -20.36
N LYS A 190 -13.29 4.34 -20.09
CA LYS A 190 -14.53 4.44 -20.88
C LYS A 190 -15.55 5.28 -20.14
N ASN A 191 -15.77 6.50 -20.65
CA ASN A 191 -17.06 7.17 -20.51
C ASN A 191 -18.17 6.19 -20.94
N PRO A 192 -19.25 6.00 -20.16
CA PRO A 192 -20.43 5.27 -20.63
C PRO A 192 -21.29 6.07 -21.63
N ALA A 193 -20.68 6.99 -22.39
CA ALA A 193 -21.35 7.82 -23.39
C ALA A 193 -20.35 8.12 -24.53
N ALA A 194 -20.19 7.14 -25.41
CA ALA A 194 -19.71 7.28 -26.79
C ALA A 194 -20.18 6.06 -27.57
#